data_AF-A0A0U5B6W8-F1
#
_entry.id   AF-A0A0U5B6W8-F1
#
_cell.length_a   1.000
_cell.length_b   1.000
_cell.length_c   1.000
_cell.angle_alpha   90.00
_cell.angle_beta   90.00
_cell.angle_gamma   90.00
#
_symmetry.space_group_name_H-M   'P 1'
#
loop_
_entity.id
_entity.type
_entity.pdbx_description
1 polymer ?
#
loop_
_entity_poly.entity_id
_entity_poly.type
_entity_poly.pdbx_seq_one_letter_code
_entity_poly.pdbx_strand_id
1 'polypeptide(L)' 'MKRQFSMEFKVKVVKQALKSDRNTTARSYHLNSIIISRWIREYSEGKYDRVLI' A
#
# COMPACT_ATOMS: atom_id res chain seq x y z
N MET A 1 19.26 -6.09 -0.81
CA MET A 1 18.56 -5.95 0.48
C MET A 1 17.10 -5.61 0.23
N LYS A 2 16.15 -6.47 0.63
CA LYS A 2 14.70 -6.20 0.43
C LYS A 2 14.29 -5.09 1.41
N ARG A 3 13.77 -3.97 0.92
CA ARG A 3 13.15 -2.93 1.78
C ARG A 3 11.95 -3.55 2.49
N GLN A 4 11.97 -3.55 3.81
CA GLN A 4 10.85 -3.96 4.64
C GLN A 4 10.00 -2.72 4.93
N PHE A 5 8.69 -2.83 4.70
CA PHE A 5 7.73 -1.77 4.98
C PHE A 5 6.83 -2.22 6.12
N SER A 6 6.61 -1.33 7.09
CA SER A 6 5.68 -1.58 8.19
C SER A 6 4.26 -1.74 7.67
N MET A 7 3.43 -2.45 8.43
CA MET A 7 2.05 -2.71 8.06
C MET A 7 1.23 -1.42 7.97
N GLU A 8 1.40 -0.52 8.94
CA GLU A 8 0.78 0.81 8.96
C GLU A 8 1.12 1.63 7.71
N PHE A 9 2.40 1.60 7.30
CA PHE A 9 2.83 2.30 6.09
C PHE A 9 2.14 1.74 4.85
N LYS A 10 2.05 0.41 4.72
CA LYS A 10 1.34 -0.24 3.60
C LYS A 10 -0.14 0.18 3.58
N VAL A 11 -0.81 0.16 4.74
CA VAL A 11 -2.22 0.59 4.86
C VAL A 11 -2.40 2.05 4.46
N LYS A 12 -1.52 2.95 4.91
CA LYS A 12 -1.54 4.37 4.53
C LYS A 12 -1.41 4.54 3.01
N VAL A 13 -0.43 3.87 2.40
CA VAL A 13 -0.19 3.92 0.95
C VAL A 13 -1.38 3.38 0.17
N VAL A 14 -1.95 2.24 0.59
CA VAL A 14 -3.14 1.65 -0.04
C VAL A 14 -4.35 2.58 0.06
N LYS A 15 -4.64 3.12 1.26
CA LYS A 15 -5.75 4.07 1.44
C LYS A 15 -5.62 5.30 0.55
N GLN A 16 -4.39 5.80 0.35
CA GLN A 16 -4.15 6.91 -0.57
C GLN A 16 -4.31 6.50 -2.03
N ALA A 17 -3.78 5.33 -2.43
CA ALA A 17 -3.91 4.81 -3.78
C ALA A 17 -5.35 4.40 -4.16
N LEU A 18 -6.24 4.20 -3.18
CA LEU A 18 -7.68 3.99 -3.41
C LEU A 18 -8.44 5.31 -3.60
N LYS A 19 -7.94 6.42 -3.01
CA LYS A 19 -8.53 7.76 -3.16
C LYS A 19 -7.98 8.54 -4.36
N SER A 20 -6.88 8.08 -4.96
CA SER A 20 -6.12 8.81 -5.98
C SER A 20 -5.54 7.85 -7.00
N ASP A 21 -4.87 8.37 -8.03
CA ASP A 21 -4.20 7.53 -9.02
C ASP A 21 -3.00 6.76 -8.43
N ARG A 22 -2.83 5.51 -8.87
CA ARG A 22 -1.80 4.59 -8.41
C ARG A 22 -0.39 5.05 -8.80
N ASN A 23 -0.21 5.58 -10.01
CA ASN A 23 1.11 6.03 -10.49
C ASN A 23 1.54 7.31 -9.80
N THR A 24 0.61 8.22 -9.53
CA THR A 24 0.88 9.40 -8.70
C THR A 24 1.26 9.01 -7.28
N THR A 25 0.53 8.09 -6.66
CA THR A 25 0.85 7.59 -5.31
C THR A 25 2.22 6.90 -5.28
N ALA A 26 2.55 6.09 -6.29
CA ALA A 26 3.87 5.45 -6.42
C ALA A 26 5.00 6.48 -6.44
N ARG A 27 4.86 7.56 -7.22
CA ARG A 27 5.85 8.65 -7.28
C ARG A 27 5.99 9.37 -5.94
N SER A 28 4.88 9.71 -5.27
CA SER A 28 4.89 10.42 -3.97
C SER A 28 5.60 9.64 -2.87
N TYR A 29 5.53 8.31 -2.89
CA TYR A 29 6.18 7.46 -1.88
C TYR A 29 7.50 6.85 -2.36
N HIS A 30 7.98 7.20 -3.56
CA HIS A 30 9.15 6.59 -4.20
C HIS A 30 9.07 5.06 -4.24
N LEU A 31 7.89 4.54 -4.58
CA LEU A 31 7.58 3.12 -4.70
C LEU A 31 7.38 2.71 -6.15
N ASN A 32 7.49 1.41 -6.40
CA ASN A 32 7.06 0.83 -7.67
C ASN A 32 5.53 0.60 -7.64
N SER A 33 4.82 0.99 -8.69
CA SER A 33 3.37 0.82 -8.80
C SER A 33 2.92 -0.65 -8.70
N ILE A 34 3.77 -1.61 -9.07
CA ILE A 34 3.54 -3.05 -8.92
C ILE A 34 3.40 -3.44 -7.44
N ILE A 35 4.24 -2.86 -6.57
CA ILE A 35 4.18 -3.13 -5.13
C ILE A 35 2.86 -2.60 -4.55
N ILE A 36 2.42 -1.42 -5.01
CA ILE A 36 1.13 -0.84 -4.58
C ILE A 36 -0.03 -1.71 -5.07
N SER A 37 -0.03 -2.18 -6.32
CA SER A 37 -1.04 -3.11 -6.83
C SER A 37 -1.13 -4.38 -5.98
N ARG A 38 0.02 -4.93 -5.59
CA ARG A 38 0.08 -6.09 -4.69
C ARG A 38 -0.53 -5.76 -3.33
N TRP A 39 -0.18 -4.63 -2.72
CA TRP A 39 -0.72 -4.26 -1.40
C TRP A 39 -2.22 -3.96 -1.43
N ILE A 40 -2.74 -3.37 -2.52
CA ILE A 40 -4.18 -3.18 -2.71
C ILE A 40 -4.89 -4.54 -2.70
N ARG A 41 -4.35 -5.54 -3.41
CA ARG A 41 -4.91 -6.89 -3.42
C ARG A 41 -4.85 -7.53 -2.02
N GLU A 42 -3.70 -7.47 -1.36
CA GLU A 42 -3.56 -7.97 0.01
C GLU A 42 -4.54 -7.28 0.98
N TYR A 43 -4.87 -6.02 0.74
CA TYR A 43 -5.86 -5.25 1.50
C TYR A 43 -7.29 -5.68 1.24
N SER A 44 -7.68 -5.94 -0.01
CA SER A 44 -8.99 -6.54 -0.30
C SER A 44 -9.14 -7.96 0.26
N GLU A 45 -8.04 -8.68 0.46
CA GLU A 45 -8.01 -10.01 1.07
C GLU A 45 -8.05 -9.97 2.62
N GLY A 46 -8.22 -8.80 3.25
CA GLY A 46 -8.31 -8.66 4.71
C GLY A 46 -6.98 -8.84 5.46
N LYS A 47 -5.85 -8.91 4.75
CA LYS A 47 -4.53 -9.12 5.40
C LYS A 47 -4.11 -7.98 6.31
N TYR A 48 -4.76 -6.82 6.21
CA TYR A 48 -4.46 -5.65 7.02
C TYR A 48 -5.43 -5.38 8.18
N ASP A 49 -6.44 -6.24 8.39
CA ASP A 49 -7.54 -5.97 9.32
C ASP A 49 -7.09 -5.90 10.79
N ARG A 50 -5.95 -6.52 11.14
CA ARG A 50 -5.37 -6.45 12.49
C ARG A 50 -4.82 -5.08 12.89
N VAL A 51 -4.78 -4.10 11.98
CA VAL A 51 -4.31 -2.72 12.25
C VAL A 51 -5.48 -1.77 12.54
N LEU A 52 -6.73 -2.25 12.46
CA LEU A 52 -7.94 -1.45 12.70
C LEU A 52 -8.62 -1.73 14.05
N ILE A 53 -7.95 -2.46 14.95
CA ILE A 53 -8.41 -2.76 16.32
C ILE A 53 -7.51 -2.01 17.31
#